data_AF-A0A6G9SGN9-F1
#
_entry.id   AF-A0A6G9SGN9-F1
#
_cell.length_a   1.000
_cell.length_b   1.000
_cell.length_c   1.000
_cell.angle_alpha   90.00
_cell.angle_beta   90.00
_cell.angle_gamma   90.00
#
_symmetry.space_group_name_H-M   'P 1'
#
loop_
_entity.id
_entity.type
_entity.pdbx_description
1 polymer ?
#
loop_
_entity_poly.entity_id
_entity_poly.type
_entity_poly.pdbx_seq_one_letter_code
_entity_poly.pdbx_strand_id
1 'polypeptide(L)'
;MNQNQLFQQTRLRLALWYALVMAFILSICGFGIYKAVAHAHSMTLGRELESVAGTLHDTIELKLHQPAQLEPVIENFLPNICVVGQSCIPEKSSPKRHILSAINQSNYYVRFYDISGRLIAIAGNYPKGLPIVFKKELWQTLKDSKGNLYHQISFALHTQENRDWGYIQVGRSLADFNSYLNAVKLTLILGLPIIMSLVGVASWWLAELAMKPIYRSYRQIQQFTADAAHELRTPLAATQATVESALMMSHLDETEAREILRTTQRQNQRLTNLVTDLLLLTRLDRQSIPLQSEICCLDDIIGDLIEEFAALVIAADITLTSSIQLSLPLNVVGNQDQLYRLFSNLIVNAIHYTPAGGKVKVSLDRNDHYAVIQVEDTGIGIPQPELTRIFDRFYRVNSDRSRTTGGSGLGLAIAKAIVQTHHGSLDVQSELGKGSTFTVKLPFRIGDWGLGTGDKGK
;
A
#
# COMPACT_ATOMS: atom_id res chain seq x y z
N MET A 1 -7.90 17.42 -4.69
CA MET A 1 -6.43 17.22 -4.74
C MET A 1 -5.71 18.26 -5.59
N ASN A 2 -6.26 18.73 -6.72
CA ASN A 2 -5.55 19.65 -7.63
C ASN A 2 -5.25 21.08 -7.12
N GLN A 3 -5.75 21.47 -5.94
CA GLN A 3 -5.58 22.84 -5.43
C GLN A 3 -4.43 23.01 -4.44
N ASN A 4 -3.81 21.93 -3.94
CA ASN A 4 -2.74 22.04 -2.95
C ASN A 4 -1.41 21.54 -3.54
N GLN A 5 -0.53 22.50 -3.89
CA GLN A 5 0.75 22.25 -4.54
C GLN A 5 1.64 21.28 -3.73
N LEU A 6 1.58 21.36 -2.39
CA LEU A 6 2.37 20.51 -1.52
C LEU A 6 1.98 19.03 -1.67
N PHE A 7 0.69 18.73 -1.78
CA PHE A 7 0.22 17.36 -1.99
C PHE A 7 0.52 16.81 -3.39
N GLN A 8 0.47 17.65 -4.42
CA GLN A 8 0.89 17.26 -5.77
C GLN A 8 2.39 16.98 -5.81
N GLN A 9 3.22 17.81 -5.17
CA GLN A 9 4.66 17.59 -5.06
C GLN A 9 4.97 16.32 -4.27
N THR A 10 4.29 16.07 -3.15
CA THR A 10 4.50 14.86 -2.36
C THR A 10 4.06 13.61 -3.13
N ARG A 11 2.93 13.64 -3.84
CA ARG A 11 2.50 12.55 -4.73
C ARG A 11 3.56 12.27 -5.80
N LEU A 12 4.03 13.31 -6.49
CA LEU A 12 5.04 13.19 -7.54
C LEU A 12 6.34 12.60 -6.97
N ARG A 13 6.83 13.11 -5.84
CA ARG A 13 8.03 12.59 -5.18
C ARG A 13 7.88 11.12 -4.79
N LEU A 14 6.74 10.74 -4.21
CA LEU A 14 6.49 9.36 -3.78
C LEU A 14 6.48 8.41 -5.00
N ALA A 15 5.74 8.77 -6.05
CA ALA A 15 5.68 7.97 -7.28
C ALA A 15 7.05 7.87 -7.97
N LEU A 16 7.83 8.97 -8.00
CA LEU A 16 9.19 8.98 -8.54
C LEU A 16 10.13 8.08 -7.74
N TRP A 17 10.09 8.12 -6.41
CA TRP A 17 10.93 7.26 -5.57
C TRP A 17 10.61 5.78 -5.76
N TYR A 18 9.33 5.41 -5.80
CA TYR A 18 8.93 4.04 -6.09
C TYR A 18 9.39 3.58 -7.48
N ALA A 19 9.19 4.41 -8.50
CA ALA A 19 9.63 4.10 -9.86
C ALA A 19 11.15 3.94 -9.94
N LEU A 20 11.92 4.81 -9.27
CA LEU A 20 13.40 4.76 -9.26
C LEU A 20 13.91 3.50 -8.56
N VAL A 21 13.38 3.18 -7.38
CA VAL A 21 13.77 1.98 -6.62
C VAL A 21 13.46 0.72 -7.43
N MET A 22 12.27 0.64 -8.04
CA MET A 22 11.90 -0.49 -8.90
C MET A 22 12.75 -0.58 -10.16
N ALA A 23 13.11 0.56 -10.77
CA ALA A 23 14.04 0.60 -11.91
C ALA A 23 15.39 0.01 -11.55
N PHE A 24 15.92 0.40 -10.38
CA PHE A 24 17.19 -0.11 -9.88
C PHE A 24 17.16 -1.62 -9.63
N ILE A 25 16.12 -2.11 -8.94
CA ILE A 25 15.95 -3.55 -8.65
C ILE A 25 15.81 -4.35 -9.96
N LEU A 26 14.94 -3.92 -10.87
CA LEU A 26 14.70 -4.63 -12.13
C LEU A 26 15.93 -4.63 -13.04
N SER A 27 16.70 -3.54 -13.05
CA SER A 27 17.96 -3.47 -13.81
C SER A 27 19.01 -4.44 -13.26
N ILE A 28 19.17 -4.51 -11.92
CA ILE A 28 20.08 -5.47 -11.27
C ILE A 28 19.64 -6.91 -11.55
N CYS A 29 18.36 -7.22 -11.38
CA CYS A 29 17.83 -8.56 -11.66
C CYS A 29 18.01 -8.94 -13.13
N GLY A 30 17.70 -8.03 -14.06
CA GLY A 30 17.88 -8.25 -15.50
C GLY A 30 19.34 -8.52 -15.87
N PHE A 31 20.27 -7.75 -15.30
CA PHE A 31 21.70 -7.97 -15.49
C PHE A 31 22.18 -9.30 -14.90
N GLY A 32 21.70 -9.66 -13.70
CA GLY A 32 21.99 -10.94 -13.06
C GLY A 32 21.53 -12.14 -13.89
N ILE A 33 20.30 -12.09 -14.41
CA ILE A 33 19.74 -13.14 -15.29
C ILE A 33 20.57 -13.25 -16.56
N TYR A 34 20.90 -12.14 -17.22
CA TYR A 34 21.75 -12.14 -18.41
C TYR A 34 23.10 -12.83 -18.14
N LYS A 35 23.76 -12.47 -17.02
CA LYS A 35 25.03 -13.08 -16.62
C LYS A 35 24.90 -14.57 -16.33
N ALA A 36 23.84 -14.98 -15.63
CA ALA A 36 23.59 -16.38 -15.32
C ALA A 36 23.37 -17.22 -16.58
N VAL A 37 22.53 -16.75 -17.52
CA VAL A 37 22.27 -17.42 -18.80
C VAL A 37 23.54 -17.52 -19.65
N ALA A 38 24.30 -16.42 -19.76
CA ALA A 38 25.56 -16.43 -20.51
C ALA A 38 26.59 -17.39 -19.91
N HIS A 39 26.71 -17.43 -18.59
CA HIS A 39 27.64 -18.33 -17.90
C HIS A 39 27.22 -19.80 -18.04
N ALA A 40 25.95 -20.11 -17.78
CA ALA A 40 25.42 -21.48 -17.89
C ALA A 40 25.61 -22.03 -19.30
N HIS A 41 25.29 -21.24 -20.32
CA HIS A 41 25.38 -21.68 -21.70
C HIS A 41 26.83 -21.79 -22.19
N SER A 42 27.75 -20.94 -21.70
CA SER A 42 29.19 -21.08 -21.95
C SER A 42 29.74 -22.39 -21.37
N MET A 43 29.33 -22.75 -20.14
CA MET A 43 29.72 -24.02 -19.51
C MET A 43 29.19 -25.24 -20.25
N THR A 44 27.94 -25.20 -20.73
CA THR A 44 27.37 -26.27 -21.56
C THR A 44 28.17 -26.45 -22.86
N LEU A 45 28.48 -25.35 -23.55
CA LEU A 45 29.22 -25.39 -24.80
C LEU A 45 30.65 -25.92 -24.62
N GLY A 46 31.31 -25.58 -23.51
CA GLY A 46 32.61 -26.14 -23.13
C GLY A 46 32.56 -27.66 -22.94
N ARG A 47 31.59 -28.16 -22.15
CA ARG A 47 31.42 -29.61 -21.91
C ARG A 47 31.08 -30.38 -23.20
N GLU A 48 30.24 -29.82 -24.06
CA GLU A 48 29.94 -30.43 -25.36
C GLU A 48 31.20 -30.54 -26.23
N LEU A 49 31.99 -29.46 -26.31
CA LEU A 49 33.22 -29.45 -27.10
C LEU A 49 34.26 -30.43 -26.54
N GLU A 50 34.42 -30.49 -25.22
CA GLU A 50 35.32 -31.45 -24.57
C GLU A 50 34.90 -32.90 -24.83
N SER A 51 33.60 -33.21 -24.72
CA SER A 51 33.08 -34.56 -24.98
C SER A 51 33.27 -34.99 -26.44
N VAL A 52 32.99 -34.10 -27.40
CA VAL A 52 33.19 -34.36 -28.83
C VAL A 52 34.68 -34.54 -29.14
N ALA A 53 35.53 -33.68 -28.59
CA ALA A 53 36.96 -33.72 -28.83
C ALA A 53 37.63 -34.96 -28.19
N GLY A 54 37.22 -35.35 -26.98
CA GLY A 54 37.68 -36.58 -26.32
C GLY A 54 37.27 -37.84 -27.10
N THR A 55 36.01 -37.92 -27.53
CA THR A 55 35.54 -39.05 -28.34
C THR A 55 36.31 -39.17 -29.66
N LEU A 56 36.62 -38.04 -30.30
CA LEU A 56 37.44 -38.00 -31.51
C LEU A 56 38.87 -38.43 -31.22
N HIS A 57 39.48 -37.92 -30.16
CA HIS A 57 40.82 -38.28 -29.71
C HIS A 57 40.95 -39.79 -29.51
N ASP A 58 40.08 -40.39 -28.70
CA ASP A 58 40.11 -41.84 -28.40
C ASP A 58 39.89 -42.70 -29.67
N THR A 59 38.97 -42.28 -30.55
CA THR A 59 38.66 -43.02 -31.77
C THR A 59 39.83 -42.99 -32.77
N ILE A 60 40.53 -41.86 -32.86
CA ILE A 60 41.63 -41.66 -33.80
C ILE A 60 42.90 -42.34 -33.30
N GLU A 61 43.22 -42.22 -32.01
CA GLU A 61 44.42 -42.82 -31.40
C GLU A 61 44.49 -44.34 -31.62
N LEU A 62 43.34 -45.02 -31.59
CA LEU A 62 43.22 -46.46 -31.91
C LEU A 62 43.60 -46.83 -33.34
N LYS A 63 43.78 -45.87 -34.25
CA LYS A 63 44.10 -46.09 -35.67
C LYS A 63 45.49 -45.59 -36.09
N LEU A 64 46.23 -44.94 -35.17
CA LEU A 64 47.55 -44.38 -35.43
C LEU A 64 48.66 -45.42 -35.17
N HIS A 65 49.39 -45.77 -36.23
CA HIS A 65 50.52 -46.69 -36.21
C HIS A 65 51.85 -45.97 -36.40
N GLN A 66 51.93 -44.98 -37.30
CA GLN A 66 53.17 -44.26 -37.61
C GLN A 66 53.12 -42.78 -37.18
N PRO A 67 54.16 -42.24 -36.49
CA PRO A 67 54.19 -40.84 -36.09
C PRO A 67 54.08 -39.88 -37.28
N ALA A 68 53.26 -38.83 -37.13
CA ALA A 68 53.07 -37.76 -38.12
C ALA A 68 52.61 -38.19 -39.53
N GLN A 69 52.19 -39.45 -39.71
CA GLN A 69 51.58 -39.94 -40.94
C GLN A 69 50.13 -40.32 -40.66
N LEU A 70 49.21 -39.77 -41.46
CA LEU A 70 47.78 -40.07 -41.33
C LEU A 70 47.46 -41.34 -42.13
N GLU A 71 46.89 -42.36 -41.47
CA GLU A 71 46.47 -43.58 -42.15
C GLU A 71 45.24 -43.31 -43.04
N PRO A 72 45.18 -43.90 -44.25
CA PRO A 72 44.02 -43.75 -45.16
C PRO A 72 42.73 -44.27 -44.53
N VAL A 73 42.82 -45.09 -43.48
CA VAL A 73 41.67 -45.57 -42.70
C VAL A 73 40.96 -44.42 -41.97
N ILE A 74 41.64 -43.32 -41.67
CA ILE A 74 41.06 -42.14 -41.00
C ILE A 74 40.11 -41.38 -41.93
N GLU A 75 40.30 -41.44 -43.24
CA GLU A 75 39.38 -40.86 -44.24
C GLU A 75 37.97 -41.49 -44.13
N ASN A 76 37.88 -42.76 -43.71
CA ASN A 76 36.60 -43.44 -43.47
C ASN A 76 35.85 -42.93 -42.22
N PHE A 77 36.54 -42.25 -41.31
CA PHE A 77 35.98 -41.64 -40.09
C PHE A 77 35.78 -40.13 -40.24
N LEU A 78 36.57 -39.47 -41.08
CA LEU A 78 36.49 -38.04 -41.37
C LEU A 78 36.44 -37.82 -42.89
N PRO A 79 35.28 -38.02 -43.55
CA PRO A 79 35.16 -38.01 -45.02
C PRO A 79 35.40 -36.64 -45.69
N ASN A 80 35.62 -35.59 -44.91
CA ASN A 80 35.99 -34.24 -45.37
C ASN A 80 37.38 -33.83 -44.88
N ILE A 81 38.28 -34.78 -44.65
CA ILE A 81 39.66 -34.50 -44.27
C ILE A 81 40.48 -34.06 -45.49
N CYS A 82 41.26 -33.00 -45.32
CA CYS A 82 42.12 -32.42 -46.34
C CYS A 82 43.55 -32.38 -45.80
N VAL A 83 44.42 -33.21 -46.38
CA VAL A 83 45.85 -33.28 -46.03
C VAL A 83 46.59 -32.15 -46.72
N VAL A 84 47.42 -31.43 -45.97
CA VAL A 84 48.18 -30.28 -46.47
C VAL A 84 49.17 -30.75 -47.54
N GLY A 85 49.00 -30.29 -48.77
CA GLY A 85 49.83 -30.67 -49.93
C GLY A 85 49.11 -31.51 -51.01
N GLN A 86 47.88 -31.97 -50.76
CA GLN A 86 47.01 -32.60 -51.76
C GLN A 86 45.94 -31.63 -52.28
N SER A 87 45.52 -31.77 -53.54
CA SER A 87 44.45 -30.96 -54.14
C SER A 87 43.08 -31.41 -53.62
N CYS A 88 42.61 -30.78 -52.55
CA CYS A 88 41.31 -31.08 -51.95
C CYS A 88 40.17 -30.52 -52.83
N ILE A 89 39.44 -31.40 -53.51
CA ILE A 89 38.22 -31.05 -54.25
C ILE A 89 37.05 -31.07 -53.25
N PRO A 90 36.25 -30.00 -53.13
CA PRO A 90 35.08 -30.01 -52.27
C PRO A 90 33.91 -30.65 -53.04
N GLU A 91 33.62 -31.94 -52.82
CA GLU A 91 32.40 -32.55 -53.33
C GLU A 91 31.49 -33.13 -52.24
N LYS A 92 30.18 -33.00 -52.52
CA LYS A 92 29.06 -33.24 -51.61
C LYS A 92 28.72 -34.74 -51.49
N SER A 93 28.52 -35.15 -50.24
CA SER A 93 27.34 -35.89 -49.71
C SER A 93 27.50 -37.31 -49.11
N SER A 94 26.87 -37.42 -47.93
CA SER A 94 26.37 -38.53 -47.08
C SER A 94 26.26 -39.98 -47.63
N PRO A 95 26.30 -41.02 -46.75
CA PRO A 95 25.19 -41.27 -45.80
C PRO A 95 25.54 -41.77 -44.38
N LYS A 96 24.67 -41.35 -43.44
CA LYS A 96 24.22 -41.99 -42.18
C LYS A 96 25.25 -42.80 -41.37
N ARG A 97 26.01 -42.11 -40.50
CA ARG A 97 26.48 -42.65 -39.21
C ARG A 97 26.16 -41.62 -38.12
N HIS A 98 25.49 -42.05 -37.04
CA HIS A 98 24.96 -41.14 -36.02
C HIS A 98 26.01 -40.27 -35.31
N ILE A 99 27.27 -40.74 -35.22
CA ILE A 99 28.38 -40.00 -34.59
C ILE A 99 28.90 -38.86 -35.50
N LEU A 100 28.91 -39.04 -36.82
CA LEU A 100 29.40 -38.03 -37.78
C LEU A 100 28.42 -36.89 -38.03
N SER A 101 27.14 -37.07 -37.70
CA SER A 101 26.14 -36.01 -37.77
C SER A 101 26.53 -34.84 -36.85
N ALA A 102 27.14 -35.08 -35.68
CA ALA A 102 27.55 -34.02 -34.77
C ALA A 102 28.64 -33.09 -35.35
N ILE A 103 29.64 -33.63 -36.05
CA ILE A 103 30.74 -32.83 -36.62
C ILE A 103 30.28 -32.00 -37.82
N ASN A 104 29.41 -32.57 -38.66
CA ASN A 104 28.89 -31.89 -39.85
C ASN A 104 27.64 -31.01 -39.57
N GLN A 105 26.82 -31.31 -38.57
CA GLN A 105 25.62 -30.50 -38.23
C GLN A 105 25.94 -29.33 -37.28
N SER A 106 26.98 -29.42 -36.46
CA SER A 106 27.20 -28.47 -35.36
C SER A 106 28.38 -27.52 -35.55
N ASN A 107 28.82 -27.29 -36.80
CA ASN A 107 29.89 -26.33 -37.15
C ASN A 107 31.22 -26.58 -36.41
N TYR A 108 31.63 -27.85 -36.26
CA TYR A 108 32.95 -28.19 -35.74
C TYR A 108 34.00 -28.24 -36.86
N TYR A 109 35.23 -27.86 -36.54
CA TYR A 109 36.41 -28.11 -37.35
C TYR A 109 37.44 -28.90 -36.53
N VAL A 110 38.26 -29.68 -37.23
CA VAL A 110 39.34 -30.47 -36.64
C VAL A 110 40.65 -30.13 -37.36
N ARG A 111 41.76 -30.09 -36.63
CA ARG A 111 43.11 -29.87 -37.14
C ARG A 111 44.06 -30.90 -36.56
N PHE A 112 44.98 -31.37 -37.37
CA PHE A 112 46.06 -32.27 -36.96
C PHE A 112 47.39 -31.55 -37.11
N TYR A 113 48.22 -31.63 -36.08
CA TYR A 113 49.56 -31.06 -36.06
C TYR A 113 50.59 -32.14 -35.76
N ASP A 114 51.77 -32.04 -36.36
CA ASP A 114 52.92 -32.85 -35.97
C ASP A 114 53.51 -32.39 -34.62
N ILE A 115 54.50 -33.12 -34.11
CA ILE A 115 55.21 -32.82 -32.86
C ILE A 115 55.92 -31.45 -32.92
N SER A 116 56.27 -30.98 -34.12
CA SER A 116 56.91 -29.68 -34.35
C SER A 116 55.91 -28.52 -34.50
N GLY A 117 54.60 -28.80 -34.45
CA GLY A 117 53.53 -27.80 -34.60
C GLY A 117 53.20 -27.44 -36.04
N ARG A 118 53.60 -28.25 -37.04
CA ARG A 118 53.20 -28.07 -38.45
C ARG A 118 51.86 -28.73 -38.69
N LEU A 119 50.98 -28.03 -39.42
CA LEU A 119 49.65 -28.53 -39.77
C LEU A 119 49.75 -29.68 -40.78
N ILE A 120 49.24 -30.85 -40.42
CA ILE A 120 49.19 -32.07 -41.26
C ILE A 120 47.90 -32.11 -42.07
N ALA A 121 46.75 -31.91 -41.42
CA ALA A 121 45.45 -32.03 -42.05
C ALA A 121 44.38 -31.19 -41.34
N ILE A 122 43.31 -30.84 -42.07
CA ILE A 122 42.11 -30.18 -41.56
C ILE A 122 40.87 -30.99 -41.93
N ALA A 123 39.86 -31.01 -41.08
CA ALA A 123 38.58 -31.66 -41.38
C ALA A 123 37.39 -30.85 -40.85
N GLY A 124 36.20 -31.14 -41.36
CA GLY A 124 34.96 -30.45 -40.97
C GLY A 124 34.82 -29.06 -41.59
N ASN A 125 34.05 -28.19 -40.95
CA ASN A 125 33.76 -26.84 -41.46
C ASN A 125 34.86 -25.85 -41.05
N TYR A 126 36.06 -26.01 -41.62
CA TYR A 126 37.21 -25.16 -41.30
C TYR A 126 37.03 -23.73 -41.87
N PRO A 127 37.04 -22.69 -41.03
CA PRO A 127 36.84 -21.31 -41.49
C PRO A 127 38.10 -20.74 -42.18
N LYS A 128 37.89 -20.05 -43.32
CA LYS A 128 38.97 -19.39 -44.06
C LYS A 128 39.56 -18.23 -43.25
N GLY A 129 40.89 -18.19 -43.12
CA GLY A 129 41.62 -17.11 -42.45
C GLY A 129 41.71 -17.23 -40.92
N LEU A 130 41.44 -18.40 -40.36
CA LEU A 130 41.72 -18.69 -38.95
C LEU A 130 43.22 -18.96 -38.76
N PRO A 131 43.88 -18.43 -37.70
CA PRO A 131 45.33 -18.62 -37.50
C PRO A 131 45.72 -20.10 -37.52
N ILE A 132 46.77 -20.44 -38.26
CA ILE A 132 47.30 -21.82 -38.38
C ILE A 132 48.37 -22.10 -37.32
N VAL A 133 48.92 -21.06 -36.69
CA VAL A 133 49.98 -21.15 -35.67
C VAL A 133 49.54 -22.04 -34.51
N PHE A 134 50.28 -23.12 -34.28
CA PHE A 134 50.06 -24.01 -33.16
C PHE A 134 50.47 -23.35 -31.84
N LYS A 135 49.58 -23.45 -30.85
CA LYS A 135 49.83 -23.07 -29.46
C LYS A 135 49.47 -24.27 -28.58
N LYS A 136 50.29 -24.57 -27.58
CA LYS A 136 50.13 -25.74 -26.70
C LYS A 136 49.03 -25.60 -25.62
N GLU A 137 48.38 -24.45 -25.52
CA GLU A 137 47.32 -24.24 -24.52
C GLU A 137 46.13 -25.17 -24.78
N LEU A 138 45.62 -25.81 -23.72
CA LEU A 138 44.48 -26.73 -23.76
C LEU A 138 43.24 -26.07 -24.36
N TRP A 139 42.90 -24.87 -23.90
CA TRP A 139 41.73 -24.10 -24.36
C TRP A 139 42.17 -22.80 -25.02
N GLN A 140 41.61 -22.50 -26.19
CA GLN A 140 41.93 -21.28 -26.92
C GLN A 140 40.66 -20.69 -27.55
N THR A 141 40.62 -19.37 -27.65
CA THR A 141 39.59 -18.66 -28.42
C THR A 141 40.26 -17.93 -29.57
N LEU A 142 39.90 -18.30 -30.80
CA LEU A 142 40.45 -17.75 -32.02
C LEU A 142 39.42 -16.86 -32.71
N LYS A 143 39.89 -15.98 -33.58
CA LYS A 143 39.04 -15.08 -34.37
C LYS A 143 39.37 -15.28 -35.84
N ASP A 144 38.34 -15.46 -36.67
CA ASP A 144 38.53 -15.54 -38.13
C ASP A 144 38.69 -14.14 -38.75
N SER A 145 38.96 -14.12 -40.06
CA SER A 145 39.08 -12.90 -40.86
C SER A 145 37.82 -12.03 -40.89
N LYS A 146 36.64 -12.60 -40.64
CA LYS A 146 35.35 -11.90 -40.56
C LYS A 146 35.03 -11.42 -39.14
N GLY A 147 35.86 -11.78 -38.18
CA GLY A 147 35.73 -11.41 -36.79
C GLY A 147 34.86 -12.35 -35.94
N ASN A 148 34.46 -13.51 -36.46
CA ASN A 148 33.74 -14.51 -35.67
C ASN A 148 34.69 -15.19 -34.69
N LEU A 149 34.22 -15.41 -33.47
CA LEU A 149 34.97 -16.11 -32.43
C LEU A 149 34.75 -17.61 -32.54
N TYR A 150 35.80 -18.38 -32.33
CA TYR A 150 35.80 -19.83 -32.29
C TYR A 150 36.42 -20.27 -30.98
N HIS A 151 35.80 -21.23 -30.32
CA HIS A 151 36.36 -21.85 -29.13
C HIS A 151 36.94 -23.21 -29.52
N GLN A 152 38.16 -23.50 -29.08
CA GLN A 152 38.85 -24.74 -29.43
C GLN A 152 39.56 -25.36 -28.23
N ILE A 153 39.67 -26.69 -28.30
CA ILE A 153 40.40 -27.52 -27.35
C ILE A 153 41.49 -28.32 -28.08
N SER A 154 42.64 -28.53 -27.43
CA SER A 154 43.79 -29.25 -27.98
C SER A 154 44.15 -30.47 -27.15
N PHE A 155 44.24 -31.65 -27.77
CA PHE A 155 44.73 -32.88 -27.15
C PHE A 155 46.02 -33.38 -27.83
N ALA A 156 46.92 -33.99 -27.06
CA ALA A 156 48.08 -34.69 -27.61
C ALA A 156 47.61 -36.05 -28.14
N LEU A 157 48.12 -36.50 -29.28
CA LEU A 157 47.86 -37.82 -29.85
C LEU A 157 49.09 -38.70 -29.70
N HIS A 158 48.89 -39.98 -29.39
CA HIS A 158 49.94 -41.00 -29.38
C HIS A 158 49.62 -42.11 -30.39
N THR A 159 50.60 -42.95 -30.68
CA THR A 159 50.40 -44.19 -31.45
C THR A 159 49.91 -45.31 -30.53
N GLN A 160 49.47 -46.44 -31.11
CA GLN A 160 49.15 -47.65 -30.34
C GLN A 160 50.32 -48.16 -29.48
N GLU A 161 51.56 -47.84 -29.86
CA GLU A 161 52.77 -48.16 -29.10
C GLU A 161 53.15 -47.06 -28.09
N ASN A 162 52.23 -46.13 -27.79
CA ASN A 162 52.42 -45.02 -26.86
C ASN A 162 53.59 -44.08 -27.22
N ARG A 163 53.82 -43.86 -28.53
CA ARG A 163 54.79 -42.86 -29.02
C ARG A 163 54.06 -41.57 -29.39
N ASP A 164 54.68 -40.42 -29.13
CA ASP A 164 54.13 -39.12 -29.52
C ASP A 164 53.85 -39.09 -31.03
N TRP A 165 52.60 -38.84 -31.41
CA TRP A 165 52.21 -38.69 -32.82
C TRP A 165 52.10 -37.21 -33.22
N GLY A 166 51.56 -36.39 -32.31
CA GLY A 166 51.31 -34.97 -32.55
C GLY A 166 50.16 -34.42 -31.73
N TYR A 167 49.37 -33.50 -32.29
CA TYR A 167 48.23 -32.89 -31.61
C TYR A 167 46.98 -32.86 -32.47
N ILE A 168 45.82 -33.09 -31.86
CA ILE A 168 44.50 -32.84 -32.45
C ILE A 168 43.90 -31.60 -31.82
N GLN A 169 43.42 -30.67 -32.65
CA GLN A 169 42.62 -29.53 -32.19
C GLN A 169 41.21 -29.65 -32.73
N VAL A 170 40.22 -29.50 -31.87
CA VAL A 170 38.81 -29.46 -32.25
C VAL A 170 38.25 -28.11 -31.82
N GLY A 171 37.58 -27.41 -32.74
CA GLY A 171 36.98 -26.11 -32.45
C GLY A 171 35.61 -25.94 -33.06
N ARG A 172 34.85 -24.99 -32.52
CA ARG A 172 33.49 -24.64 -32.95
C ARG A 172 33.29 -23.13 -32.98
N SER A 173 32.42 -22.67 -33.88
CA SER A 173 32.00 -21.27 -33.93
C SER A 173 31.13 -20.87 -32.74
N LEU A 174 31.41 -19.71 -32.15
CA LEU A 174 30.55 -19.05 -31.14
C LEU A 174 29.47 -18.15 -31.79
N ALA A 175 29.29 -18.20 -33.11
CA ALA A 175 28.31 -17.36 -33.82
C ALA A 175 26.86 -17.64 -33.37
N ASP A 176 26.50 -18.91 -33.23
CA ASP A 176 25.16 -19.32 -32.77
C ASP A 176 24.93 -18.85 -31.33
N PHE A 177 25.94 -19.01 -30.47
CA PHE A 177 25.95 -18.55 -29.09
C PHE A 177 25.77 -17.02 -28.98
N ASN A 178 26.52 -16.26 -29.76
CA ASN A 178 26.42 -14.80 -29.79
C ASN A 178 25.06 -14.33 -30.33
N SER A 179 24.50 -15.02 -31.33
CA SER A 179 23.18 -14.70 -31.88
C SER A 179 22.08 -14.91 -30.83
N TYR A 180 22.16 -16.01 -30.06
CA TYR A 180 21.26 -16.25 -28.94
C TYR A 180 21.38 -15.18 -27.84
N LEU A 181 22.60 -14.85 -27.41
CA LEU A 181 22.80 -13.80 -26.40
C LEU A 181 22.34 -12.42 -26.87
N ASN A 182 22.50 -12.11 -28.16
CA ASN A 182 21.98 -10.87 -28.74
C ASN A 182 20.45 -10.82 -28.72
N ALA A 183 19.76 -11.93 -28.98
CA ALA A 183 18.31 -12.00 -28.85
C ALA A 183 17.86 -11.78 -27.40
N VAL A 184 18.51 -12.44 -26.42
CA VAL A 184 18.24 -12.22 -24.99
C VAL A 184 18.48 -10.75 -24.59
N LYS A 185 19.58 -10.16 -25.05
CA LYS A 185 19.92 -8.75 -24.80
C LYS A 185 18.86 -7.81 -25.39
N LEU A 186 18.41 -8.07 -26.61
CA LEU A 186 17.37 -7.27 -27.26
C LEU A 186 16.05 -7.35 -26.49
N THR A 187 15.65 -8.55 -26.06
CA THR A 187 14.44 -8.75 -25.25
C THR A 187 14.53 -8.01 -23.91
N LEU A 188 15.70 -7.99 -23.26
CA LEU A 188 15.90 -7.21 -22.03
C LEU A 188 15.84 -5.69 -22.28
N ILE A 189 16.47 -5.20 -23.36
CA ILE A 189 16.47 -3.77 -23.70
C ILE A 189 15.08 -3.27 -24.06
N LEU A 190 14.27 -4.08 -24.76
CA LEU A 190 12.89 -3.73 -25.12
C LEU A 190 11.90 -3.96 -23.98
N GLY A 191 12.09 -5.01 -23.18
CA GLY A 191 11.21 -5.35 -22.06
C GLY A 191 11.32 -4.39 -20.87
N LEU A 192 12.53 -3.94 -20.54
CA LEU A 192 12.77 -3.02 -19.43
C LEU A 192 11.94 -1.72 -19.51
N PRO A 193 11.90 -0.95 -20.62
CA PRO A 193 11.11 0.28 -20.71
C PRO A 193 9.60 0.01 -20.63
N ILE A 194 9.12 -1.11 -21.16
CA ILE A 194 7.70 -1.49 -21.07
C ILE A 194 7.31 -1.72 -19.60
N ILE A 195 8.11 -2.53 -18.89
CA ILE A 195 7.89 -2.79 -17.46
C ILE A 195 8.02 -1.48 -16.66
N MET A 196 9.00 -0.62 -16.98
CA MET A 196 9.15 0.70 -16.35
C MET A 196 7.95 1.61 -16.55
N SER A 197 7.37 1.63 -17.74
CA SER A 197 6.14 2.39 -18.00
C SER A 197 4.98 1.88 -17.16
N LEU A 198 4.78 0.56 -17.11
CA LEU A 198 3.73 -0.07 -16.29
C LEU A 198 3.93 0.21 -14.80
N VAL A 199 5.16 0.08 -14.29
CA VAL A 199 5.50 0.40 -12.90
C VAL A 199 5.28 1.88 -12.61
N GLY A 200 5.60 2.79 -13.53
CA GLY A 200 5.34 4.22 -13.37
C GLY A 200 3.86 4.53 -13.23
N VAL A 201 3.01 3.97 -14.09
CA VAL A 201 1.54 4.12 -14.03
C VAL A 201 0.98 3.53 -12.73
N ALA A 202 1.39 2.32 -12.37
CA ALA A 202 0.95 1.66 -11.14
C ALA A 202 1.40 2.45 -9.90
N SER A 203 2.64 2.95 -9.87
CA SER A 203 3.17 3.78 -8.78
C SER A 203 2.38 5.08 -8.63
N TRP A 204 2.03 5.72 -9.74
CA TRP A 204 1.22 6.94 -9.75
C TRP A 204 -0.20 6.72 -9.23
N TRP A 205 -0.81 5.57 -9.54
CA TRP A 205 -2.13 5.17 -9.08
C TRP A 205 -2.14 4.81 -7.58
N LEU A 206 -1.17 4.01 -7.13
CA LEU A 206 -1.03 3.65 -5.71
C LEU A 206 -0.75 4.87 -4.82
N ALA A 207 0.08 5.80 -5.30
CA ALA A 207 0.34 7.06 -4.58
C ALA A 207 -0.94 7.89 -4.36
N GLU A 208 -1.91 7.83 -5.29
CA GLU A 208 -3.20 8.51 -5.13
C GLU A 208 -4.08 7.86 -4.06
N LEU A 209 -4.17 6.53 -4.08
CA LEU A 209 -4.91 5.77 -3.08
C LEU A 209 -4.37 6.01 -1.67
N ALA A 210 -3.04 6.02 -1.51
CA ALA A 210 -2.39 6.28 -0.22
C ALA A 210 -2.60 7.71 0.28
N MET A 211 -2.64 8.70 -0.62
CA MET A 211 -2.71 10.12 -0.24
C MET A 211 -4.14 10.62 0.03
N LYS A 212 -5.15 10.00 -0.59
CA LYS A 212 -6.56 10.40 -0.42
C LYS A 212 -7.06 10.46 1.03
N PRO A 213 -6.82 9.47 1.91
CA PRO A 213 -7.24 9.55 3.31
C PRO A 213 -6.50 10.65 4.09
N ILE A 214 -5.18 10.80 3.86
CA ILE A 214 -4.36 11.83 4.50
C ILE A 214 -4.86 13.22 4.12
N TYR A 215 -5.15 13.45 2.84
CA TYR A 215 -5.67 14.73 2.36
C TYR A 215 -7.04 15.08 2.98
N ARG A 216 -7.92 14.09 3.13
CA ARG A 216 -9.23 14.28 3.77
C ARG A 216 -9.07 14.67 5.24
N SER A 217 -8.25 13.93 5.97
CA SER A 217 -7.95 14.24 7.39
C SER A 217 -7.32 15.62 7.53
N TYR A 218 -6.35 15.98 6.68
CA TYR A 218 -5.72 17.29 6.69
C TYR A 218 -6.72 18.42 6.44
N ARG A 219 -7.60 18.28 5.43
CA ARG A 219 -8.67 19.27 5.19
C ARG A 219 -9.62 19.39 6.37
N GLN A 220 -10.02 18.29 6.99
CA GLN A 220 -10.89 18.30 8.17
C GLN A 220 -10.23 19.04 9.34
N ILE A 221 -8.93 18.82 9.59
CA ILE A 221 -8.18 19.53 10.64
C ILE A 221 -8.10 21.03 10.33
N GLN A 222 -7.79 21.41 9.08
CA GLN A 222 -7.74 22.81 8.68
C GLN A 222 -9.09 23.49 8.86
N GLN A 223 -10.17 22.86 8.41
CA GLN A 223 -11.52 23.38 8.54
C GLN A 223 -11.91 23.50 10.01
N PHE A 224 -11.68 22.46 10.82
CA PHE A 224 -11.91 22.49 12.26
C PHE A 224 -11.16 23.63 12.96
N THR A 225 -9.89 23.85 12.61
CA THR A 225 -9.07 24.93 13.19
C THR A 225 -9.64 26.30 12.81
N ALA A 226 -10.05 26.47 11.55
CA ALA A 226 -10.63 27.70 11.07
C ALA A 226 -11.98 28.00 11.74
N ASP A 227 -12.85 26.99 11.83
CA ASP A 227 -14.18 27.10 12.45
C ASP A 227 -14.06 27.38 13.95
N ALA A 228 -13.16 26.69 14.66
CA ALA A 228 -12.86 26.96 16.06
C ALA A 228 -12.36 28.39 16.29
N ALA A 229 -11.45 28.87 15.43
CA ALA A 229 -10.97 30.25 15.52
C ALA A 229 -12.09 31.28 15.30
N HIS A 230 -13.02 31.00 14.39
CA HIS A 230 -14.16 31.87 14.14
C HIS A 230 -15.14 31.90 15.33
N GLU A 231 -15.48 30.73 15.87
CA GLU A 231 -16.40 30.63 17.02
C GLU A 231 -15.80 31.18 18.31
N LEU A 232 -14.47 31.12 18.50
CA LEU A 232 -13.77 31.77 19.61
C LEU A 232 -13.72 33.29 19.46
N ARG A 233 -13.52 33.81 18.24
CA ARG A 233 -13.41 35.25 17.97
C ARG A 233 -14.68 36.01 18.33
N THR A 234 -15.85 35.41 18.10
CA THR A 234 -17.15 36.07 18.32
C THR A 234 -17.40 36.48 19.79
N PRO A 235 -17.37 35.58 20.80
CA PRO A 235 -17.54 35.96 22.19
C PRO A 235 -16.39 36.84 22.70
N LEU A 236 -15.17 36.67 22.19
CA LEU A 236 -14.03 37.52 22.53
C LEU A 236 -14.28 38.97 22.09
N ALA A 237 -14.68 39.18 20.84
CA ALA A 237 -14.99 40.51 20.31
C ALA A 237 -16.19 41.15 21.01
N ALA A 238 -17.22 40.37 21.34
CA ALA A 238 -18.37 40.86 22.11
C ALA A 238 -17.97 41.30 23.52
N THR A 239 -17.11 40.52 24.19
CA THR A 239 -16.58 40.87 25.52
C THR A 239 -15.73 42.13 25.45
N GLN A 240 -14.83 42.21 24.47
CA GLN A 240 -13.98 43.38 24.26
C GLN A 240 -14.81 44.64 24.02
N ALA A 241 -15.79 44.60 23.11
CA ALA A 241 -16.66 45.74 22.83
C ALA A 241 -17.47 46.17 24.06
N THR A 242 -17.95 45.20 24.85
CA THR A 242 -18.69 45.47 26.10
C THR A 242 -17.80 46.19 27.12
N VAL A 243 -16.55 45.74 27.29
CA VAL A 243 -15.58 46.35 28.20
C VAL A 243 -15.11 47.72 27.71
N GLU A 244 -14.81 47.87 26.42
CA GLU A 244 -14.43 49.16 25.81
C GLU A 244 -15.54 50.19 25.95
N SER A 245 -16.80 49.79 25.69
CA SER A 245 -17.96 50.67 25.89
C SER A 245 -18.08 51.12 27.34
N ALA A 246 -17.87 50.20 28.31
CA ALA A 246 -17.90 50.53 29.73
C ALA A 246 -16.79 51.52 30.11
N LEU A 247 -15.59 51.36 29.55
CA LEU A 247 -14.44 52.25 29.81
C LEU A 247 -14.62 53.66 29.23
N MET A 248 -15.45 53.83 28.19
CA MET A 248 -15.74 55.15 27.59
C MET A 248 -16.82 55.94 28.36
N MET A 249 -17.54 55.30 29.28
CA MET A 249 -18.60 55.95 30.06
C MET A 249 -18.00 56.77 31.20
N SER A 250 -18.36 58.06 31.27
CA SER A 250 -17.89 58.98 32.31
C SER A 250 -18.50 58.70 33.70
N HIS A 251 -19.66 58.06 33.73
CA HIS A 251 -20.35 57.61 34.93
C HIS A 251 -21.12 56.33 34.59
N LEU A 252 -21.08 55.36 35.51
CA LEU A 252 -21.75 54.07 35.41
C LEU A 252 -22.55 53.89 36.69
N ASP A 253 -23.87 53.76 36.57
CA ASP A 253 -24.69 53.43 37.73
C ASP A 253 -24.55 51.95 38.11
N GLU A 254 -25.03 51.58 39.30
CA GLU A 254 -24.92 50.20 39.79
C GLU A 254 -25.69 49.20 38.90
N THR A 255 -26.77 49.64 38.26
CA THR A 255 -27.61 48.77 37.43
C THR A 255 -26.95 48.46 36.09
N GLU A 256 -26.40 49.46 35.42
CA GLU A 256 -25.62 49.34 34.18
C GLU A 256 -24.35 48.53 34.42
N ALA A 257 -23.63 48.79 35.52
CA ALA A 257 -22.44 48.02 35.89
C ALA A 257 -22.77 46.54 36.08
N ARG A 258 -23.87 46.22 36.76
CA ARG A 258 -24.33 44.82 36.92
C ARG A 258 -24.74 44.19 35.59
N GLU A 259 -25.36 44.94 34.68
CA GLU A 259 -25.72 44.43 33.35
C GLU A 259 -24.49 44.12 32.48
N ILE A 260 -23.50 45.00 32.49
CA ILE A 260 -22.20 44.81 31.82
C ILE A 260 -21.48 43.57 32.37
N LEU A 261 -21.42 43.43 33.70
CA LEU A 261 -20.82 42.26 34.34
C LEU A 261 -21.56 40.97 34.00
N ARG A 262 -22.91 40.98 34.01
CA ARG A 262 -23.73 39.82 33.58
C ARG A 262 -23.47 39.46 32.12
N THR A 263 -23.33 40.46 31.24
CA THR A 263 -23.03 40.24 29.82
C THR A 263 -21.66 39.62 29.64
N THR A 264 -20.64 40.18 30.30
CA THR A 264 -19.27 39.63 30.31
C THR A 264 -19.23 38.21 30.88
N GLN A 265 -19.94 37.94 31.98
CA GLN A 265 -20.03 36.61 32.58
C GLN A 265 -20.66 35.61 31.61
N ARG A 266 -21.75 35.97 30.92
CA ARG A 266 -22.39 35.10 29.91
C ARG A 266 -21.43 34.78 28.75
N GLN A 267 -20.70 35.76 28.24
CA GLN A 267 -19.73 35.51 27.16
C GLN A 267 -18.55 34.65 27.63
N ASN A 268 -18.04 34.88 28.84
CA ASN A 268 -16.98 34.06 29.40
C ASN A 268 -17.43 32.61 29.62
N GLN A 269 -18.63 32.38 30.16
CA GLN A 269 -19.19 31.04 30.31
C GLN A 269 -19.34 30.34 28.96
N ARG A 270 -19.80 31.07 27.92
CA ARG A 270 -19.87 30.53 26.56
C ARG A 270 -18.50 30.12 26.03
N LEU A 271 -17.46 30.93 26.26
CA LEU A 271 -16.09 30.63 25.87
C LEU A 271 -15.56 29.39 26.60
N THR A 272 -15.77 29.30 27.93
CA THR A 272 -15.40 28.14 28.74
C THR A 272 -16.06 26.86 28.24
N ASN A 273 -17.37 26.90 27.96
CA ASN A 273 -18.09 25.74 27.44
C ASN A 273 -17.53 25.30 26.08
N LEU A 274 -17.26 26.24 25.18
CA LEU A 274 -16.69 25.94 23.87
C LEU A 274 -15.30 25.32 23.96
N VAL A 275 -14.43 25.84 24.82
CA VAL A 275 -13.08 25.27 25.04
C VAL A 275 -13.19 23.86 25.63
N THR A 276 -14.06 23.65 26.62
CA THR A 276 -14.30 22.33 27.22
C THR A 276 -14.81 21.33 26.18
N ASP A 277 -15.76 21.72 25.34
CA ASP A 277 -16.30 20.90 24.25
C ASP A 277 -15.22 20.51 23.23
N LEU A 278 -14.34 21.44 22.87
CA LEU A 278 -13.22 21.16 21.96
C LEU A 278 -12.20 20.19 22.60
N LEU A 279 -11.84 20.41 23.86
CA LEU A 279 -10.94 19.52 24.59
C LEU A 279 -11.54 18.12 24.72
N LEU A 280 -12.84 18.01 24.99
CA LEU A 280 -13.54 16.72 25.02
C LEU A 280 -13.48 16.00 23.68
N LEU A 281 -13.81 16.68 22.57
CA LEU A 281 -13.75 16.10 21.23
C LEU A 281 -12.35 15.60 20.87
N THR A 282 -11.31 16.39 21.18
CA THR A 282 -9.92 15.97 20.90
C THR A 282 -9.48 14.77 21.73
N ARG A 283 -10.02 14.60 22.94
CA ARG A 283 -9.79 13.41 23.77
C ARG A 283 -10.53 12.19 23.23
N LEU A 284 -11.79 12.34 22.82
CA LEU A 284 -12.61 11.25 22.27
C LEU A 284 -12.11 10.77 20.90
N ASP A 285 -11.55 11.66 20.07
CA ASP A 285 -10.90 11.30 18.80
C ASP A 285 -9.68 10.37 18.99
N ARG A 286 -9.03 10.46 20.17
CA ARG A 286 -7.90 9.60 20.52
C ARG A 286 -8.43 8.29 21.12
N GLN A 287 -8.66 7.30 20.26
CA GLN A 287 -9.07 5.92 20.63
C GLN A 287 -8.11 5.18 21.60
N SER A 288 -7.01 5.81 22.03
CA SER A 288 -5.94 5.19 22.82
C SER A 288 -6.05 5.41 24.33
N ILE A 289 -7.02 6.20 24.82
CA ILE A 289 -7.21 6.37 26.27
C ILE A 289 -8.21 5.32 26.74
N PRO A 290 -7.84 4.40 27.66
CA PRO A 290 -8.79 3.45 28.20
C PRO A 290 -9.92 4.24 28.87
N LEU A 291 -11.16 3.99 28.43
CA LEU A 291 -12.36 4.56 29.04
C LEU A 291 -12.35 4.15 30.52
N GLN A 292 -12.38 5.12 31.44
CA GLN A 292 -12.71 4.82 32.83
C GLN A 292 -14.14 4.28 32.82
N SER A 293 -14.24 2.96 32.87
CA SER A 293 -15.46 2.22 32.64
C SER A 293 -16.03 1.79 33.98
N GLU A 294 -17.20 2.30 34.30
CA GLU A 294 -18.00 1.96 35.47
C GLU A 294 -19.38 1.45 35.03
N ILE A 295 -20.14 0.94 35.98
CA ILE A 295 -21.53 0.54 35.74
C ILE A 295 -22.39 1.81 35.87
N CYS A 296 -23.02 2.22 34.79
CA CYS A 296 -23.86 3.42 34.72
C CYS A 296 -25.33 3.03 34.61
N CYS A 297 -26.16 3.50 35.54
CA CYS A 297 -27.62 3.34 35.50
C CYS A 297 -28.23 4.38 34.55
N LEU A 298 -28.81 3.94 33.43
CA LEU A 298 -29.39 4.85 32.45
C LEU A 298 -30.68 5.51 32.95
N ASP A 299 -31.44 4.81 33.79
CA ASP A 299 -32.67 5.31 34.41
C ASP A 299 -32.36 6.55 35.27
N ASP A 300 -31.32 6.48 36.10
CA ASP A 300 -30.89 7.57 36.97
C ASP A 300 -30.40 8.76 36.14
N ILE A 301 -29.53 8.52 35.14
CA ILE A 301 -29.02 9.58 34.26
C ILE A 301 -30.16 10.31 33.54
N ILE A 302 -31.13 9.57 33.00
CA ILE A 302 -32.28 10.17 32.32
C ILE A 302 -33.18 10.90 33.33
N GLY A 303 -33.42 10.32 34.50
CA GLY A 303 -34.20 10.95 35.57
C GLY A 303 -33.62 12.30 35.98
N ASP A 304 -32.32 12.34 36.27
CA ASP A 304 -31.58 13.55 36.65
C ASP A 304 -31.69 14.64 35.57
N LEU A 305 -31.55 14.27 34.30
CA LEU A 305 -31.65 15.22 33.17
C LEU A 305 -33.07 15.79 33.00
N ILE A 306 -34.10 14.97 33.22
CA ILE A 306 -35.49 15.44 33.14
C ILE A 306 -35.76 16.46 34.25
N GLU A 307 -35.25 16.22 35.46
CA GLU A 307 -35.37 17.15 36.58
C GLU A 307 -34.55 18.44 36.34
N GLU A 308 -33.30 18.32 35.87
CA GLU A 308 -32.43 19.45 35.56
C GLU A 308 -33.08 20.41 34.55
N PHE A 309 -33.70 19.87 33.49
CA PHE A 309 -34.27 20.66 32.42
C PHE A 309 -35.71 21.14 32.67
N ALA A 310 -36.32 20.79 33.81
CA ALA A 310 -37.70 21.18 34.13
C ALA A 310 -37.93 22.70 34.03
N ALA A 311 -37.01 23.51 34.59
CA ALA A 311 -37.11 24.96 34.53
C ALA A 311 -36.94 25.51 33.09
N LEU A 312 -36.06 24.90 32.30
CA LEU A 312 -35.79 25.31 30.92
C LEU A 312 -37.01 25.08 30.03
N VAL A 313 -37.68 23.93 30.17
CA VAL A 313 -38.86 23.61 29.35
C VAL A 313 -40.09 24.42 29.75
N ILE A 314 -40.25 24.76 31.03
CA ILE A 314 -41.28 25.71 31.48
C ILE A 314 -41.04 27.09 30.84
N ALA A 315 -39.80 27.58 30.87
CA ALA A 315 -39.45 28.88 30.27
C ALA A 315 -39.64 28.90 28.74
N ALA A 316 -39.50 27.75 28.08
CA ALA A 316 -39.68 27.60 26.64
C ALA A 316 -41.12 27.24 26.21
N ASP A 317 -42.05 27.05 27.16
CA ASP A 317 -43.42 26.55 26.93
C ASP A 317 -43.44 25.19 26.21
N ILE A 318 -42.63 24.23 26.67
CA ILE A 318 -42.48 22.89 26.09
C ILE A 318 -42.85 21.83 27.14
N THR A 319 -43.52 20.76 26.71
CA THR A 319 -43.75 19.59 27.58
C THR A 319 -42.64 18.57 27.42
N LEU A 320 -41.86 18.32 28.48
CA LEU A 320 -40.86 17.25 28.53
C LEU A 320 -41.42 16.05 29.30
N THR A 321 -41.37 14.87 28.68
CA THR A 321 -41.85 13.62 29.28
C THR A 321 -40.82 12.51 29.15
N SER A 322 -40.78 11.61 30.13
CA SER A 322 -40.02 10.36 30.04
C SER A 322 -40.96 9.15 29.99
N SER A 323 -40.55 8.13 29.24
CA SER A 323 -41.26 6.85 29.11
C SER A 323 -40.26 5.71 29.29
N ILE A 324 -40.07 5.30 30.54
CA ILE A 324 -39.18 4.21 30.92
C ILE A 324 -40.05 2.96 31.12
N GLN A 325 -40.01 2.03 30.16
CA GLN A 325 -40.86 0.83 30.15
C GLN A 325 -40.07 -0.41 30.56
N LEU A 326 -39.39 -0.35 31.70
CA LEU A 326 -38.49 -1.41 32.16
C LEU A 326 -38.88 -1.91 33.55
N SER A 327 -38.83 -3.23 33.73
CA SER A 327 -39.11 -3.87 35.03
C SER A 327 -37.91 -3.83 35.99
N LEU A 328 -36.72 -3.54 35.49
CA LEU A 328 -35.45 -3.49 36.23
C LEU A 328 -34.59 -2.34 35.67
N PRO A 329 -33.75 -1.69 36.50
CA PRO A 329 -32.82 -0.66 36.04
C PRO A 329 -31.90 -1.19 34.93
N LEU A 330 -31.69 -0.37 33.89
CA LEU A 330 -30.88 -0.70 32.74
C LEU A 330 -29.47 -0.11 32.87
N ASN A 331 -28.53 -1.00 33.16
CA ASN A 331 -27.14 -0.65 33.36
C ASN A 331 -26.31 -0.88 32.09
N VAL A 332 -25.43 0.07 31.78
CA VAL A 332 -24.40 -0.05 30.73
C VAL A 332 -23.02 0.13 31.33
N VAL A 333 -21.99 -0.42 30.67
CA VAL A 333 -20.59 -0.18 31.06
C VAL A 333 -20.08 1.01 30.28
N GLY A 334 -19.63 2.06 30.98
CA GLY A 334 -19.25 3.30 30.33
C GLY A 334 -18.67 4.33 31.29
N ASN A 335 -18.60 5.59 30.85
CA ASN A 335 -18.25 6.71 31.69
C ASN A 335 -19.52 7.54 31.95
N GLN A 336 -19.93 7.68 33.21
CA GLN A 336 -21.21 8.30 33.56
C GLN A 336 -21.29 9.75 33.07
N ASP A 337 -20.24 10.55 33.26
CA ASP A 337 -20.20 11.96 32.81
C ASP A 337 -20.37 12.09 31.30
N GLN A 338 -19.75 11.20 30.53
CA GLN A 338 -19.91 11.18 29.07
C GLN A 338 -21.33 10.79 28.68
N LEU A 339 -21.91 9.76 29.28
CA LEU A 339 -23.29 9.36 28.99
C LEU A 339 -24.29 10.47 29.36
N TYR A 340 -24.09 11.12 30.51
CA TYR A 340 -24.86 12.31 30.90
C TYR A 340 -24.77 13.41 29.84
N ARG A 341 -23.55 13.73 29.39
CA ARG A 341 -23.31 14.75 28.36
C ARG A 341 -23.95 14.39 27.01
N LEU A 342 -23.94 13.11 26.63
CA LEU A 342 -24.59 12.61 25.42
C LEU A 342 -26.08 12.92 25.46
N PHE A 343 -26.80 12.47 26.49
CA PHE A 343 -28.25 12.64 26.57
C PHE A 343 -28.64 14.10 26.79
N SER A 344 -27.87 14.84 27.61
CA SER A 344 -27.99 16.29 27.78
C SER A 344 -27.97 17.02 26.43
N ASN A 345 -26.98 16.73 25.56
CA ASN A 345 -26.87 17.34 24.24
C ASN A 345 -28.07 17.03 23.34
N LEU A 346 -28.62 15.82 23.38
CA LEU A 346 -29.79 15.45 22.58
C LEU A 346 -31.06 16.13 23.08
N ILE A 347 -31.28 16.15 24.40
CA ILE A 347 -32.46 16.77 25.03
C ILE A 347 -32.44 18.29 24.83
N VAL A 348 -31.30 18.94 25.06
CA VAL A 348 -31.16 20.39 24.84
C VAL A 348 -31.43 20.77 23.39
N ASN A 349 -30.96 19.96 22.43
CA ASN A 349 -31.28 20.18 21.01
C ASN A 349 -32.78 20.03 20.75
N ALA A 350 -33.41 18.97 21.27
CA ALA A 350 -34.85 18.78 21.14
C ALA A 350 -35.65 19.97 21.69
N ILE A 351 -35.28 20.49 22.87
CA ILE A 351 -35.90 21.67 23.48
C ILE A 351 -35.69 22.91 22.60
N HIS A 352 -34.46 23.19 22.17
CA HIS A 352 -34.16 24.42 21.41
C HIS A 352 -34.82 24.50 20.03
N TYR A 353 -35.07 23.37 19.38
CA TYR A 353 -35.65 23.31 18.05
C TYR A 353 -37.16 22.98 18.06
N THR A 354 -37.75 22.87 19.24
CA THR A 354 -39.19 22.72 19.43
C THR A 354 -39.85 24.08 19.69
N PRO A 355 -40.85 24.49 18.89
CA PRO A 355 -41.63 25.70 19.18
C PRO A 355 -42.42 25.60 20.49
N ALA A 356 -42.80 26.76 21.04
CA ALA A 356 -43.73 26.86 22.17
C ALA A 356 -45.04 26.07 21.90
N GLY A 357 -45.55 25.39 22.93
CA GLY A 357 -46.63 24.42 22.89
C GLY A 357 -46.24 23.02 22.40
N GLY A 358 -44.98 22.81 22.01
CA GLY A 358 -44.47 21.53 21.52
C GLY A 358 -44.12 20.52 22.63
N LYS A 359 -43.66 19.34 22.21
CA LYS A 359 -43.37 18.22 23.11
C LYS A 359 -42.00 17.60 22.81
N VAL A 360 -41.32 17.21 23.88
CA VAL A 360 -40.11 16.39 23.85
C VAL A 360 -40.35 15.15 24.70
N LYS A 361 -40.05 13.98 24.15
CA LYS A 361 -40.21 12.69 24.81
C LYS A 361 -38.89 11.94 24.82
N VAL A 362 -38.48 11.50 26.00
CA VAL A 362 -37.32 10.60 26.17
C VAL A 362 -37.84 9.21 26.52
N SER A 363 -37.60 8.21 25.66
CA SER A 363 -37.94 6.83 25.96
C SER A 363 -36.70 5.98 26.18
N LEU A 364 -36.77 5.12 27.19
CA LEU A 364 -35.74 4.12 27.51
C LEU A 364 -36.37 2.73 27.36
N ASP A 365 -35.78 1.94 26.47
CA ASP A 365 -36.17 0.56 26.20
C ASP A 365 -34.91 -0.31 26.02
N ARG A 366 -35.08 -1.62 25.88
CA ARG A 366 -34.01 -2.56 25.57
C ARG A 366 -34.44 -3.56 24.49
N ASN A 367 -33.50 -3.95 23.65
CA ASN A 367 -33.62 -5.17 22.85
C ASN A 367 -32.62 -6.22 23.35
N ASP A 368 -32.44 -7.33 22.62
CA ASP A 368 -31.60 -8.45 23.07
C ASP A 368 -30.14 -8.07 23.38
N HIS A 369 -29.59 -7.03 22.76
CA HIS A 369 -28.16 -6.68 22.85
C HIS A 369 -27.87 -5.20 23.17
N TYR A 370 -28.88 -4.33 23.04
CA TYR A 370 -28.72 -2.88 23.17
C TYR A 370 -29.76 -2.25 24.10
N ALA A 371 -29.29 -1.32 24.93
CA ALA A 371 -30.11 -0.29 25.52
C ALA A 371 -30.47 0.70 24.41
N VAL A 372 -31.77 0.96 24.23
CA VAL A 372 -32.30 1.83 23.18
C VAL A 372 -32.90 3.06 23.83
N ILE A 373 -32.29 4.21 23.58
CA ILE A 373 -32.75 5.51 24.07
C ILE A 373 -33.23 6.31 22.87
N GLN A 374 -34.45 6.84 22.92
CA GLN A 374 -34.96 7.73 21.89
C GLN A 374 -35.30 9.09 22.48
N VAL A 375 -34.84 10.15 21.82
CA VAL A 375 -35.22 11.53 22.10
C VAL A 375 -36.03 12.00 20.91
N GLU A 376 -37.34 12.12 21.10
CA GLU A 376 -38.32 12.52 20.11
C GLU A 376 -38.78 13.96 20.40
N ASP A 377 -38.81 14.80 19.37
CA ASP A 377 -39.28 16.18 19.43
C ASP A 377 -40.36 16.42 18.37
N THR A 378 -41.31 17.32 18.66
CA THR A 378 -42.31 17.82 17.71
C THR A 378 -41.87 19.14 17.08
N GLY A 379 -40.56 19.31 16.88
CA GLY A 379 -39.97 20.57 16.48
C GLY A 379 -40.02 20.84 14.98
N ILE A 380 -39.14 21.74 14.54
CA ILE A 380 -39.10 22.20 13.13
C ILE A 380 -38.68 21.10 12.15
N GLY A 381 -38.09 20.00 12.63
CA GLY A 381 -37.53 18.93 11.81
C GLY A 381 -36.27 19.35 11.02
N ILE A 382 -35.65 18.37 10.39
CA ILE A 382 -34.38 18.48 9.67
C ILE A 382 -34.60 18.09 8.21
N PRO A 383 -34.19 18.92 7.22
CA PRO A 383 -34.28 18.55 5.83
C PRO A 383 -33.45 17.29 5.51
N GLN A 384 -33.98 16.41 4.66
CA GLN A 384 -33.29 15.19 4.21
C GLN A 384 -31.82 15.36 3.76
N PRO A 385 -31.44 16.38 2.95
CA PRO A 385 -30.04 16.55 2.55
C PRO A 385 -29.10 16.88 3.72
N GLU A 386 -29.63 17.37 4.83
CA GLU A 386 -28.88 17.83 5.99
C GLU A 386 -28.56 16.70 6.98
N LEU A 387 -29.35 15.62 7.00
CA LEU A 387 -29.24 14.52 7.97
C LEU A 387 -27.86 13.87 8.04
N THR A 388 -27.12 13.85 6.92
CA THR A 388 -25.76 13.29 6.88
C THR A 388 -24.71 14.21 7.50
N ARG A 389 -25.00 15.51 7.61
CA ARG A 389 -24.06 16.57 7.99
C ARG A 389 -24.31 17.12 9.39
N ILE A 390 -25.48 16.91 10.00
CA ILE A 390 -25.80 17.42 11.35
C ILE A 390 -24.83 16.95 12.45
N PHE A 391 -24.09 15.88 12.20
CA PHE A 391 -23.06 15.37 13.11
C PHE A 391 -21.65 15.92 12.83
N ASP A 392 -21.48 16.71 11.77
CA ASP A 392 -20.23 17.39 11.47
C ASP A 392 -20.00 18.51 12.50
N ARG A 393 -18.73 18.73 12.87
CA ARG A 393 -18.35 19.76 13.85
C ARG A 393 -18.71 21.14 13.32
N PHE A 394 -19.23 22.00 14.19
CA PHE A 394 -19.64 23.38 13.86
C PHE A 394 -20.75 23.49 12.81
N TYR A 395 -21.34 22.36 12.39
CA TYR A 395 -22.37 22.37 11.37
C TYR A 395 -23.72 22.83 11.90
N ARG A 396 -24.41 23.66 11.12
CA ARG A 396 -25.73 24.21 11.45
C ARG A 396 -26.55 24.38 10.17
N VAL A 397 -27.78 23.91 10.18
CA VAL A 397 -28.69 23.92 9.01
C VAL A 397 -29.07 25.34 8.58
N ASN A 398 -29.18 26.29 9.53
CA ASN A 398 -29.48 27.71 9.25
C ASN A 398 -28.63 28.63 10.15
N SER A 399 -27.66 29.35 9.59
CA SER A 399 -26.78 30.28 10.31
C SER A 399 -27.52 31.51 10.87
N ASP A 400 -28.59 31.95 10.22
CA ASP A 400 -29.15 33.29 10.45
C ASP A 400 -30.20 33.31 11.59
N ARG A 401 -31.04 32.26 11.70
CA ARG A 401 -32.00 32.10 12.82
C ARG A 401 -31.35 31.65 14.13
N SER A 402 -30.10 31.21 14.08
CA SER A 402 -29.46 30.45 15.17
C SER A 402 -28.45 31.26 15.98
N ARG A 403 -28.19 32.53 15.60
CA ARG A 403 -27.42 33.48 16.42
C ARG A 403 -28.11 33.80 17.74
N THR A 404 -29.44 33.72 17.81
CA THR A 404 -30.25 33.93 19.03
C THR A 404 -30.26 32.72 19.97
N THR A 405 -30.13 31.49 19.47
CA THR A 405 -30.15 30.27 20.30
C THR A 405 -28.78 29.82 20.82
N GLY A 406 -27.69 30.48 20.41
CA GLY A 406 -26.39 30.42 21.10
C GLY A 406 -25.55 29.13 20.96
N GLY A 407 -26.03 28.10 20.28
CA GLY A 407 -25.30 26.83 20.11
C GLY A 407 -24.02 26.93 19.26
N SER A 408 -22.96 26.23 19.67
CA SER A 408 -21.67 26.15 18.95
C SER A 408 -21.66 25.20 17.75
N GLY A 409 -22.70 24.37 17.58
CA GLY A 409 -22.71 23.29 16.59
C GLY A 409 -21.82 22.10 16.94
N LEU A 410 -21.37 21.98 18.20
CA LEU A 410 -20.55 20.85 18.66
C LEU A 410 -21.35 19.74 19.35
N GLY A 411 -22.57 20.02 19.84
CA GLY A 411 -23.33 19.08 20.66
C GLY A 411 -23.59 17.73 20.01
N LEU A 412 -24.07 17.70 18.76
CA LEU A 412 -24.32 16.43 18.04
C LEU A 412 -23.02 15.70 17.67
N ALA A 413 -21.94 16.43 17.38
CA ALA A 413 -20.63 15.83 17.14
C ALA A 413 -20.08 15.18 18.41
N ILE A 414 -20.26 15.80 19.58
CA ILE A 414 -19.90 15.25 20.89
C ILE A 414 -20.74 14.00 21.19
N ALA A 415 -22.06 14.09 21.01
CA ALA A 415 -22.97 12.95 21.18
C ALA A 415 -22.52 11.75 20.34
N LYS A 416 -22.24 11.96 19.05
CA LYS A 416 -21.75 10.91 18.16
C LYS A 416 -20.41 10.34 18.61
N ALA A 417 -19.46 11.19 19.01
CA ALA A 417 -18.15 10.74 19.50
C ALA A 417 -18.28 9.89 20.77
N ILE A 418 -19.10 10.31 21.73
CA ILE A 418 -19.35 9.55 22.97
C ILE A 418 -19.95 8.18 22.65
N VAL A 419 -20.98 8.12 21.83
CA VAL A 419 -21.63 6.86 21.43
C VAL A 419 -20.64 5.92 20.75
N GLN A 420 -19.78 6.44 19.88
CA GLN A 420 -18.74 5.65 19.20
C GLN A 420 -17.71 5.08 20.18
N THR A 421 -17.25 5.87 21.15
CA THR A 421 -16.32 5.40 22.19
C THR A 421 -16.96 4.34 23.10
N HIS A 422 -18.28 4.35 23.25
CA HIS A 422 -19.06 3.33 23.96
C HIS A 422 -19.51 2.17 23.07
N HIS A 423 -18.97 2.04 21.85
CA HIS A 423 -19.31 0.99 20.89
C HIS A 423 -20.80 0.91 20.52
N GLY A 424 -21.51 2.04 20.63
CA GLY A 424 -22.91 2.17 20.27
C GLY A 424 -23.15 2.73 18.86
N SER A 425 -24.42 3.03 18.58
CA SER A 425 -24.84 3.74 17.36
C SER A 425 -25.81 4.88 17.69
N LEU A 426 -25.77 5.95 16.89
CA LEU A 426 -26.65 7.11 16.99
C LEU A 426 -27.25 7.36 15.60
N ASP A 427 -28.56 7.13 15.49
CA ASP A 427 -29.35 7.31 14.28
C ASP A 427 -30.31 8.49 14.44
N VAL A 428 -30.75 9.08 13.32
CA VAL A 428 -31.74 10.16 13.30
C VAL A 428 -32.79 9.88 12.23
N GLN A 429 -34.05 10.10 12.60
CA GLN A 429 -35.18 10.17 11.67
C GLN A 429 -35.83 11.54 11.83
N SER A 430 -36.09 12.24 10.72
CA SER A 430 -36.70 13.56 10.80
C SER A 430 -37.41 13.92 9.51
N GLU A 431 -38.49 14.68 9.65
CA GLU A 431 -39.23 15.27 8.54
C GLU A 431 -39.48 16.75 8.85
N LEU A 432 -39.23 17.60 7.86
CA LEU A 432 -39.39 19.04 8.01
C LEU A 432 -40.84 19.39 8.42
N GLY A 433 -40.98 20.11 9.52
CA GLY A 433 -42.27 20.52 10.09
C GLY A 433 -42.97 19.46 10.94
N LYS A 434 -42.43 18.25 11.08
CA LYS A 434 -43.01 17.19 11.93
C LYS A 434 -42.16 16.84 13.16
N GLY A 435 -40.91 17.26 13.18
CA GLY A 435 -39.98 17.02 14.29
C GLY A 435 -38.90 15.99 13.96
N SER A 436 -38.23 15.51 15.00
CA SER A 436 -37.09 14.59 14.85
C SER A 436 -37.07 13.53 15.95
N THR A 437 -36.45 12.40 15.65
CA THR A 437 -36.21 11.31 16.60
C THR A 437 -34.76 10.90 16.50
N PHE A 438 -34.00 11.16 17.56
CA PHE A 438 -32.64 10.66 17.73
C PHE A 438 -32.69 9.35 18.50
N THR A 439 -32.13 8.29 17.92
CA THR A 439 -32.07 6.96 18.54
C THR A 439 -30.64 6.59 18.86
N VAL A 440 -30.33 6.45 20.15
CA VAL A 440 -29.06 5.93 20.67
C VAL A 440 -29.22 4.45 20.98
N LYS A 441 -28.28 3.62 20.54
CA LYS A 441 -28.16 2.21 20.93
C LYS A 441 -26.82 1.98 21.60
N LEU A 442 -26.82 1.59 22.88
CA LEU A 442 -25.60 1.27 23.63
C LEU A 442 -25.57 -0.23 23.93
N PRO A 443 -24.45 -0.93 23.71
CA PRO A 443 -24.34 -2.32 24.09
C PRO A 443 -24.46 -2.44 25.61
N PHE A 444 -25.40 -3.24 26.09
CA PHE A 444 -25.49 -3.60 27.51
C PHE A 444 -25.09 -5.05 27.67
N ARG A 445 -24.17 -5.34 28.60
CA ARG A 445 -23.77 -6.71 28.87
C ARG A 445 -24.83 -7.38 29.75
N ILE A 446 -25.50 -8.38 29.19
CA ILE A 446 -26.28 -9.34 29.99
C ILE A 446 -25.30 -10.38 30.55
N GLY A 447 -25.09 -10.36 31.87
CA GLY A 447 -24.20 -11.26 32.65
C GLY A 447 -23.11 -10.45 33.36
N ASP A 448 -23.05 -10.33 34.69
CA ASP A 448 -23.03 -11.41 35.69
C ASP A 448 -23.46 -10.91 37.09
N TRP A 449 -24.52 -10.10 37.19
CA TRP A 449 -24.96 -9.53 38.47
C TRP A 449 -26.38 -9.99 38.83
N GLY A 450 -26.52 -11.27 39.21
CA GLY A 450 -27.84 -11.75 39.64
C GLY A 450 -28.10 -13.26 39.65
N LEU A 451 -27.11 -14.12 39.91
CA LEU A 451 -27.36 -15.43 40.52
C LEU A 451 -26.30 -15.62 41.59
N GLY A 452 -26.63 -15.22 42.82
CA GLY A 452 -25.89 -15.67 43.99
C GLY A 452 -25.89 -17.20 43.96
N THR A 453 -24.70 -17.79 43.80
CA THR A 453 -24.48 -19.21 44.01
C THR A 453 -24.68 -19.50 45.49
N GLY A 454 -25.94 -19.65 45.87
CA GLY A 454 -26.30 -20.50 46.99
C GLY A 454 -25.74 -21.89 46.74
N ASP A 455 -25.04 -22.38 47.75
CA ASP A 455 -24.88 -23.79 48.08
C ASP A 455 -24.34 -24.73 46.99
N LYS A 456 -23.05 -25.06 47.12
CA LYS A 456 -22.64 -26.46 47.07
C LYS A 456 -21.67 -26.75 48.20
N GLY A 457 -22.22 -27.30 49.27
CA GLY A 457 -21.47 -28.01 50.30
C GLY A 457 -20.78 -29.29 49.81
N LYS A 458 -19.91 -29.75 50.72
CA LYS A 458 -19.04 -30.95 50.76
C LYS A 458 -17.65 -30.79 50.17
#